data_AF-A0A3S9A4E3-F1
#
_entry.id   AF-A0A3S9A4E3-F1
#
_cell.length_a   1.000
_cell.length_b   1.000
_cell.length_c   1.000
_cell.angle_alpha   90.00
_cell.angle_beta   90.00
_cell.angle_gamma   90.00
#
_symmetry.space_group_name_H-M   'P 1'
#
loop_
_entity.id
_entity.type
_entity.pdbx_description
1 polymer ?
#
loop_
_entity_poly.entity_id
_entity_poly.type
_entity_poly.pdbx_seq_one_letter_code
_entity_poly.pdbx_strand_id
1 'polypeptide(L)'
;MHEKVSRRSAITTMLIKIILLAAMSATFTGCMHKSQESPNHVSQPNSISKMRIIDTVEQPITMQATGTAIRLYVNGNQSAASPKIISGTTYVPVRAAGELLKKYVTWDAVTKTVYMNDKNQSNPKTASNSLKLIVNGKQANTAPKILNSVTYVPVRAAGELLKKYVTWDAVIRAVYINNQSHSKVIYFPAARYPQTTAHIKTAMGRGESPICTIDRGGADHNREESLSGIPTKDGYDRDEFPMAMCAEGGAGADVAYVKSSDNRGAGSWVGNRMQSFPDGTRVLIIIDTNTGSAAPAKPIANPTTPKPPTTPKPVTKPSNVYYKNCSAVRAAGKAPLLRGQPGYSTKLDRDHDGVACE
;
A
#
# COMPACT_ATOMS: atom_id res chain seq x y z
N MET A 1 19.64 64.27 -2.21
CA MET A 1 20.94 64.32 -1.51
C MET A 1 21.28 62.89 -1.06
N HIS A 2 22.47 62.38 -1.40
CA HIS A 2 23.20 61.20 -0.85
C HIS A 2 22.46 59.84 -0.67
N GLU A 3 23.04 58.67 -0.96
CA GLU A 3 24.22 58.29 -1.77
C GLU A 3 24.16 56.76 -2.11
N LYS A 4 24.97 56.28 -3.06
CA LYS A 4 25.07 54.85 -3.46
C LYS A 4 26.33 54.17 -2.90
N VAL A 5 26.20 52.95 -2.37
CA VAL A 5 27.26 51.91 -2.26
C VAL A 5 26.61 50.52 -2.41
N SER A 6 27.06 49.48 -3.12
CA SER A 6 27.96 49.26 -4.29
C SER A 6 29.09 48.24 -4.07
N ARG A 7 29.40 47.45 -5.12
CA ARG A 7 30.46 46.41 -5.30
C ARG A 7 30.20 45.04 -4.62
N ARG A 8 30.74 43.88 -5.08
CA ARG A 8 31.01 43.21 -6.39
C ARG A 8 32.15 42.15 -6.21
N SER A 9 32.09 41.05 -6.98
CA SER A 9 33.14 40.01 -7.23
C SER A 9 33.49 39.06 -6.05
N ALA A 10 33.69 37.74 -6.17
CA ALA A 10 34.10 36.78 -7.24
C ALA A 10 35.61 36.41 -7.26
N ILE A 11 35.94 35.09 -7.14
CA ILE A 11 37.24 34.36 -7.29
C ILE A 11 37.02 32.89 -6.83
N THR A 12 37.66 31.78 -7.26
CA THR A 12 38.36 31.38 -8.52
C THR A 12 38.49 29.82 -8.61
N THR A 13 38.02 29.23 -9.72
CA THR A 13 38.60 28.13 -10.55
C THR A 13 39.58 27.06 -9.98
N MET A 14 39.31 25.76 -10.23
CA MET A 14 40.32 24.85 -10.84
C MET A 14 39.69 23.63 -11.58
N LEU A 15 40.48 23.02 -12.49
CA LEU A 15 39.98 22.33 -13.69
C LEU A 15 41.05 21.32 -14.22
N ILE A 16 40.63 20.25 -14.92
CA ILE A 16 41.39 19.35 -15.84
C ILE A 16 42.34 18.27 -15.25
N LYS A 17 42.10 17.00 -15.64
CA LYS A 17 42.99 15.96 -16.27
C LYS A 17 42.63 14.54 -15.75
N ILE A 18 42.19 13.52 -16.51
CA ILE A 18 42.44 12.97 -17.88
C ILE A 18 43.65 12.01 -17.96
N ILE A 19 43.41 10.77 -18.47
CA ILE A 19 44.35 9.74 -19.01
C ILE A 19 45.26 9.02 -17.97
N LEU A 20 45.71 7.75 -18.11
CA LEU A 20 45.32 6.51 -18.85
C LEU A 20 46.31 5.38 -18.40
N LEU A 21 46.26 4.19 -19.02
CA LEU A 21 47.10 2.96 -18.88
C LEU A 21 46.73 2.05 -17.69
N ALA A 22 46.49 0.73 -17.80
CA ALA A 22 46.72 -0.36 -18.78
C ALA A 22 47.81 -1.38 -18.37
N ALA A 23 47.33 -2.57 -17.99
CA ALA A 23 47.85 -3.92 -18.23
C ALA A 23 49.36 -4.28 -18.08
N MET A 24 49.62 -5.19 -17.15
CA MET A 24 50.50 -6.38 -17.34
C MET A 24 49.70 -7.60 -16.82
N SER A 25 49.50 -8.74 -17.49
CA SER A 25 50.31 -9.58 -18.42
C SER A 25 51.14 -10.66 -17.71
N ALA A 26 50.65 -11.91 -17.78
CA ALA A 26 51.40 -13.18 -17.79
C ALA A 26 52.18 -13.59 -16.50
N THR A 27 52.46 -14.86 -16.17
CA THR A 27 52.02 -16.22 -16.61
C THR A 27 52.60 -17.25 -15.63
N PHE A 28 51.90 -18.35 -15.32
CA PHE A 28 52.44 -19.68 -14.97
C PHE A 28 51.27 -20.68 -15.19
N THR A 29 51.29 -21.59 -16.18
CA THR A 29 52.03 -22.87 -16.22
C THR A 29 51.85 -23.66 -14.91
N GLY A 30 51.18 -24.81 -14.83
CA GLY A 30 50.53 -25.66 -15.83
C GLY A 30 50.87 -27.13 -15.55
N CYS A 31 49.87 -28.03 -15.51
CA CYS A 31 50.09 -29.47 -15.68
C CYS A 31 48.75 -30.22 -15.85
N MET A 32 48.71 -31.16 -16.80
CA MET A 32 47.57 -32.06 -17.03
C MET A 32 47.80 -33.40 -16.32
N HIS A 33 46.72 -34.09 -15.94
CA HIS A 33 46.66 -35.55 -15.94
C HIS A 33 45.25 -36.02 -16.30
N LYS A 34 45.14 -37.11 -17.06
CA LYS A 34 43.90 -37.64 -17.65
C LYS A 34 44.04 -39.15 -17.82
N SER A 35 43.11 -39.94 -17.25
CA SER A 35 42.81 -41.38 -17.47
C SER A 35 41.79 -41.84 -16.43
N GLN A 36 40.92 -42.86 -16.56
CA GLN A 36 40.27 -43.56 -17.69
C GLN A 36 39.02 -44.30 -17.11
N GLU A 37 38.17 -44.91 -17.95
CA GLU A 37 36.94 -45.67 -17.57
C GLU A 37 37.24 -47.18 -17.38
N SER A 38 36.37 -48.13 -16.98
CA SER A 38 34.90 -48.30 -16.72
C SER A 38 34.72 -49.65 -15.92
N PRO A 39 33.58 -50.42 -15.84
CA PRO A 39 32.13 -50.15 -15.98
C PRO A 39 31.22 -50.82 -14.88
N ASN A 40 29.89 -50.67 -15.02
CA ASN A 40 28.78 -51.56 -14.61
C ASN A 40 28.44 -51.86 -13.12
N HIS A 41 27.26 -51.35 -12.67
CA HIS A 41 26.19 -52.26 -12.19
C HIS A 41 24.77 -51.68 -12.43
N VAL A 42 23.78 -52.58 -12.54
CA VAL A 42 22.43 -52.32 -13.06
C VAL A 42 21.44 -51.85 -11.97
N SER A 43 20.70 -50.76 -12.23
CA SER A 43 19.21 -50.69 -12.07
C SER A 43 18.63 -49.32 -12.46
N GLN A 44 17.58 -49.35 -13.30
CA GLN A 44 16.62 -48.26 -13.58
C GLN A 44 15.35 -48.50 -12.71
N PRO A 45 14.35 -47.59 -12.60
CA PRO A 45 14.09 -46.36 -13.37
C PRO A 45 13.76 -45.14 -12.44
N ASN A 46 13.32 -43.92 -12.85
CA ASN A 46 12.88 -43.38 -14.14
C ASN A 46 13.02 -41.83 -14.16
N SER A 47 13.29 -41.28 -15.36
CA SER A 47 13.00 -39.93 -15.90
C SER A 47 12.45 -38.78 -15.01
N ILE A 48 13.01 -37.56 -15.15
CA ILE A 48 12.36 -36.43 -15.85
C ILE A 48 13.33 -35.25 -16.12
N SER A 49 13.08 -34.56 -17.23
CA SER A 49 13.87 -33.47 -17.80
C SER A 49 14.06 -32.23 -16.92
N LYS A 50 15.21 -31.56 -17.13
CA LYS A 50 15.47 -30.17 -16.73
C LYS A 50 14.34 -29.24 -17.22
N MET A 51 13.86 -28.35 -16.34
CA MET A 51 13.24 -27.09 -16.74
C MET A 51 14.05 -25.93 -16.15
N ARG A 52 14.19 -24.85 -16.92
CA ARG A 52 15.00 -23.68 -16.57
C ARG A 52 14.48 -22.95 -15.33
N ILE A 53 15.43 -22.34 -14.62
CA ILE A 53 15.19 -21.19 -13.73
C ILE A 53 14.46 -20.11 -14.54
N ILE A 54 13.38 -19.56 -13.96
CA ILE A 54 12.78 -18.32 -14.44
C ILE A 54 13.04 -17.27 -13.35
N ASP A 55 14.13 -16.52 -13.51
CA ASP A 55 14.32 -15.27 -12.77
C ASP A 55 13.30 -14.27 -13.31
N THR A 56 12.21 -14.01 -12.58
CA THR A 56 11.38 -12.84 -12.84
C THR A 56 10.77 -12.33 -11.53
N VAL A 57 11.11 -11.08 -11.22
CA VAL A 57 10.63 -10.32 -10.07
C VAL A 57 9.11 -10.15 -10.17
N GLU A 58 8.34 -10.71 -9.24
CA GLU A 58 6.87 -10.57 -9.29
C GLU A 58 6.40 -9.15 -8.89
N GLN A 59 5.52 -8.64 -9.75
CA GLN A 59 4.91 -7.31 -9.69
C GLN A 59 3.80 -7.24 -8.62
N PRO A 60 3.38 -6.04 -8.18
CA PRO A 60 2.39 -5.90 -7.12
C PRO A 60 1.03 -6.52 -7.47
N ILE A 61 0.50 -7.28 -6.51
CA ILE A 61 -0.80 -7.98 -6.54
C ILE A 61 -1.94 -7.06 -7.01
N THR A 62 -2.62 -7.46 -8.08
CA THR A 62 -3.83 -6.80 -8.59
C THR A 62 -5.08 -7.31 -7.88
N MET A 63 -5.82 -6.43 -7.19
CA MET A 63 -7.20 -6.73 -6.80
C MET A 63 -8.07 -6.79 -8.06
N GLN A 64 -8.68 -7.94 -8.34
CA GLN A 64 -9.70 -8.02 -9.40
C GLN A 64 -10.99 -7.34 -8.92
N ALA A 65 -11.35 -6.21 -9.53
CA ALA A 65 -12.61 -5.54 -9.28
C ALA A 65 -13.77 -6.28 -9.97
N THR A 66 -14.40 -7.22 -9.27
CA THR A 66 -15.60 -7.94 -9.74
C THR A 66 -16.86 -7.07 -9.74
N GLY A 67 -16.81 -5.87 -9.15
CA GLY A 67 -17.87 -4.86 -9.21
C GLY A 67 -17.58 -3.76 -10.24
N THR A 68 -18.57 -3.42 -11.07
CA THR A 68 -18.53 -2.23 -11.95
C THR A 68 -18.55 -0.91 -11.17
N ALA A 69 -18.98 -0.95 -9.91
CA ALA A 69 -19.02 0.16 -8.98
C ALA A 69 -17.62 0.79 -8.80
N ILE A 70 -17.60 2.12 -8.71
CA ILE A 70 -16.40 2.87 -8.34
C ILE A 70 -16.37 2.98 -6.81
N ARG A 71 -15.19 2.87 -6.21
CA ARG A 71 -14.98 3.08 -4.78
C ARG A 71 -14.58 4.53 -4.51
N LEU A 72 -15.07 5.07 -3.39
CA LEU A 72 -14.67 6.38 -2.88
C LEU A 72 -14.02 6.17 -1.51
N TYR A 73 -12.81 6.67 -1.36
CA TYR A 73 -12.08 6.72 -0.11
C TYR A 73 -11.80 8.18 0.23
N VAL A 74 -12.07 8.58 1.46
CA VAL A 74 -11.85 9.93 1.98
C VAL A 74 -11.11 9.81 3.29
N ASN A 75 -9.90 10.38 3.37
CA ASN A 75 -9.02 10.28 4.53
C ASN A 75 -8.94 8.84 5.09
N GLY A 76 -8.49 7.87 4.27
CA GLY A 76 -8.38 6.45 4.64
C GLY A 76 -9.69 5.64 4.69
N ASN A 77 -10.84 6.30 4.83
CA ASN A 77 -12.14 5.68 5.10
C ASN A 77 -12.96 5.46 3.82
N GLN A 78 -13.56 4.27 3.67
CA GLN A 78 -14.42 3.93 2.53
C GLN A 78 -15.83 4.54 2.67
N SER A 79 -16.33 5.19 1.62
CA SER A 79 -17.74 5.56 1.52
C SER A 79 -18.60 4.40 1.04
N ALA A 80 -19.80 4.26 1.61
CA ALA A 80 -20.82 3.34 1.11
C ALA A 80 -21.41 3.79 -0.25
N ALA A 81 -21.29 5.08 -0.61
CA ALA A 81 -21.87 5.63 -1.83
C ALA A 81 -20.83 5.71 -2.96
N SER A 82 -21.12 5.06 -4.10
CA SER A 82 -20.20 4.97 -5.24
C SER A 82 -20.16 6.24 -6.11
N PRO A 83 -18.98 6.69 -6.56
CA PRO A 83 -18.84 7.66 -7.64
C PRO A 83 -19.38 7.14 -8.98
N LYS A 84 -19.54 8.06 -9.93
CA LYS A 84 -19.89 7.80 -11.33
C LYS A 84 -18.90 8.50 -12.25
N ILE A 85 -18.59 7.91 -13.41
CA ILE A 85 -17.92 8.61 -14.50
C ILE A 85 -18.99 9.03 -15.49
N ILE A 86 -19.03 10.31 -15.85
CA ILE A 86 -20.04 10.88 -16.73
C ILE A 86 -19.33 11.80 -17.73
N SER A 87 -19.28 11.40 -19.00
CA SER A 87 -18.55 12.10 -20.06
C SER A 87 -17.06 12.31 -19.71
N GLY A 88 -16.38 11.24 -19.27
CA GLY A 88 -14.96 11.26 -18.87
C GLY A 88 -14.66 11.92 -17.51
N THR A 89 -15.58 12.69 -16.94
CA THR A 89 -15.39 13.34 -15.62
C THR A 89 -15.88 12.44 -14.49
N THR A 90 -15.09 12.32 -13.43
CA THR A 90 -15.49 11.59 -12.21
C THR A 90 -16.31 12.48 -11.27
N TYR A 91 -17.45 11.96 -10.84
CA TYR A 91 -18.48 12.62 -10.06
C TYR A 91 -18.72 11.85 -8.75
N VAL A 92 -18.65 12.50 -7.60
CA VAL A 92 -18.85 11.88 -6.26
C VAL A 92 -20.18 12.30 -5.64
N PRO A 93 -20.89 11.42 -4.90
CA PRO A 93 -22.09 11.79 -4.14
C PRO A 93 -21.75 12.85 -3.08
N VAL A 94 -22.34 14.04 -3.20
CA VAL A 94 -21.86 15.23 -2.47
C VAL A 94 -22.00 15.13 -0.95
N ARG A 95 -23.09 14.50 -0.47
CA ARG A 95 -23.34 14.33 0.97
C ARG A 95 -22.34 13.34 1.59
N ALA A 96 -22.16 12.17 0.98
CA ALA A 96 -21.24 11.14 1.46
C ALA A 96 -19.77 11.61 1.43
N ALA A 97 -19.36 12.38 0.42
CA ALA A 97 -18.04 13.01 0.42
C ALA A 97 -17.93 14.11 1.50
N GLY A 98 -18.97 14.94 1.65
CA GLY A 98 -18.99 16.02 2.64
C GLY A 98 -18.94 15.52 4.09
N GLU A 99 -19.67 14.45 4.41
CA GLU A 99 -19.67 13.80 5.72
C GLU A 99 -18.27 13.34 6.13
N LEU A 100 -17.60 12.54 5.29
CA LEU A 100 -16.24 12.06 5.54
C LEU A 100 -15.18 13.19 5.53
N LEU A 101 -15.46 14.31 4.85
CA LEU A 101 -14.64 15.53 4.89
C LEU A 101 -14.98 16.48 6.06
N LYS A 102 -15.98 16.15 6.89
CA LYS A 102 -16.55 17.01 7.95
C LYS A 102 -16.93 18.39 7.41
N LYS A 103 -17.75 18.44 6.34
CA LYS A 103 -18.24 19.66 5.68
C LYS A 103 -19.74 19.83 5.81
N TYR A 104 -20.17 21.08 5.94
CA TYR A 104 -21.58 21.46 5.87
C TYR A 104 -22.03 21.45 4.42
N VAL A 105 -22.89 20.48 4.06
CA VAL A 105 -23.45 20.34 2.72
C VAL A 105 -24.92 20.75 2.73
N THR A 106 -25.27 21.79 1.98
CA THR A 106 -26.66 22.28 1.87
C THR A 106 -27.08 22.42 0.41
N TRP A 107 -28.40 22.44 0.18
CA TRP A 107 -29.01 22.59 -1.14
C TRP A 107 -30.00 23.75 -1.10
N ASP A 108 -29.86 24.70 -2.01
CA ASP A 108 -30.82 25.78 -2.23
C ASP A 108 -31.58 25.54 -3.55
N ALA A 109 -32.89 25.34 -3.43
CA ALA A 109 -33.76 24.96 -4.55
C ALA A 109 -34.13 26.14 -5.48
N VAL A 110 -33.98 27.39 -5.01
CA VAL A 110 -34.29 28.62 -5.75
C VAL A 110 -33.13 29.02 -6.67
N THR A 111 -31.92 28.82 -6.18
CA THR A 111 -30.66 29.13 -6.89
C THR A 111 -30.05 27.90 -7.58
N LYS A 112 -30.67 26.72 -7.43
CA LYS A 112 -30.17 25.41 -7.90
C LYS A 112 -28.72 25.14 -7.49
N THR A 113 -28.34 25.58 -6.29
CA THR A 113 -26.96 25.54 -5.82
C THR A 113 -26.79 24.49 -4.73
N VAL A 114 -25.78 23.63 -4.87
CA VAL A 114 -25.22 22.87 -3.76
C VAL A 114 -24.04 23.61 -3.16
N TYR A 115 -24.05 23.75 -1.84
CA TYR A 115 -22.96 24.34 -1.07
C TYR A 115 -22.19 23.24 -0.34
N MET A 116 -20.88 23.40 -0.21
CA MET A 116 -20.01 22.56 0.62
C MET A 116 -19.01 23.46 1.35
N ASN A 117 -19.24 23.72 2.63
CA ASN A 117 -18.50 24.74 3.39
C ASN A 117 -17.83 24.16 4.65
N ASP A 118 -16.74 24.80 5.08
CA ASP A 118 -16.04 24.49 6.33
C ASP A 118 -16.84 24.90 7.58
N LYS A 119 -17.70 25.90 7.46
CA LYS A 119 -18.58 26.41 8.52
C LYS A 119 -20.03 26.42 8.02
N ASN A 120 -20.98 26.33 8.95
CA ASN A 120 -22.38 26.60 8.62
C ASN A 120 -22.51 28.08 8.24
N GLN A 121 -22.83 28.35 6.98
CA GLN A 121 -22.87 29.69 6.39
C GLN A 121 -24.14 29.87 5.58
N SER A 122 -24.88 30.94 5.86
CA SER A 122 -25.90 31.47 4.96
C SER A 122 -25.23 32.23 3.82
N ASN A 123 -25.72 32.02 2.60
CA ASN A 123 -25.17 32.67 1.39
C ASN A 123 -26.24 33.56 0.73
N PRO A 124 -25.85 34.68 0.10
CA PRO A 124 -26.76 35.55 -0.65
C PRO A 124 -27.50 34.78 -1.74
N LYS A 125 -28.79 35.07 -1.92
CA LYS A 125 -29.67 34.35 -2.83
C LYS A 125 -29.99 35.18 -4.07
N THR A 126 -29.62 34.66 -5.23
CA THR A 126 -30.05 35.16 -6.54
C THR A 126 -30.54 33.97 -7.37
N ALA A 127 -31.79 34.01 -7.80
CA ALA A 127 -32.42 32.90 -8.52
C ALA A 127 -31.61 32.50 -9.76
N SER A 128 -31.54 31.21 -10.04
CA SER A 128 -30.72 30.70 -11.15
C SER A 128 -31.24 29.36 -11.65
N ASN A 129 -31.32 29.21 -12.98
CA ASN A 129 -31.80 28.00 -13.64
C ASN A 129 -30.67 26.98 -13.90
N SER A 130 -29.40 27.35 -13.68
CA SER A 130 -28.23 26.49 -13.86
C SER A 130 -27.82 25.82 -12.55
N LEU A 131 -27.52 24.52 -12.58
CA LEU A 131 -26.93 23.82 -11.44
C LEU A 131 -25.53 24.38 -11.10
N LYS A 132 -25.32 24.74 -9.83
CA LYS A 132 -24.06 25.31 -9.33
C LYS A 132 -23.51 24.51 -8.15
N LEU A 133 -22.19 24.42 -8.07
CA LEU A 133 -21.46 24.01 -6.88
C LEU A 133 -20.70 25.22 -6.34
N ILE A 134 -20.93 25.57 -5.07
CA ILE A 134 -20.17 26.59 -4.36
C ILE A 134 -19.46 25.94 -3.17
N VAL A 135 -18.15 26.14 -3.07
CA VAL A 135 -17.29 25.61 -2.01
C VAL A 135 -16.63 26.79 -1.32
N ASN A 136 -16.89 27.00 -0.02
CA ASN A 136 -16.32 28.11 0.76
C ASN A 136 -16.46 29.48 0.03
N GLY A 137 -17.66 29.75 -0.51
CA GLY A 137 -17.98 30.97 -1.26
C GLY A 137 -17.46 31.02 -2.71
N LYS A 138 -16.64 30.07 -3.17
CA LYS A 138 -16.13 30.01 -4.55
C LYS A 138 -16.93 29.05 -5.41
N GLN A 139 -17.33 29.47 -6.62
CA GLN A 139 -18.03 28.59 -7.55
C GLN A 139 -17.04 27.65 -8.27
N ALA A 140 -17.42 26.38 -8.45
CA ALA A 140 -16.69 25.45 -9.30
C ALA A 140 -16.86 25.77 -10.80
N ASN A 141 -15.82 25.50 -11.58
CA ASN A 141 -15.82 25.64 -13.04
C ASN A 141 -16.73 24.62 -13.76
N THR A 142 -17.01 23.49 -13.11
CA THR A 142 -17.77 22.37 -13.66
C THR A 142 -19.05 22.20 -12.84
N ALA A 143 -20.20 22.16 -13.52
CA ALA A 143 -21.50 22.04 -12.85
C ALA A 143 -21.68 20.65 -12.20
N PRO A 144 -22.39 20.56 -11.06
CA PRO A 144 -22.83 19.29 -10.50
C PRO A 144 -23.95 18.67 -11.35
N LYS A 145 -24.21 17.38 -11.14
CA LYS A 145 -25.26 16.62 -11.82
C LYS A 145 -26.19 15.98 -10.80
N ILE A 146 -27.49 15.92 -11.08
CA ILE A 146 -28.46 15.21 -10.24
C ILE A 146 -28.85 13.93 -10.97
N LEU A 147 -28.74 12.79 -10.29
CA LEU A 147 -29.09 11.46 -10.79
C LEU A 147 -29.89 10.74 -9.70
N ASN A 148 -31.12 10.30 -10.00
CA ASN A 148 -32.01 9.60 -9.06
C ASN A 148 -32.11 10.32 -7.70
N SER A 149 -32.37 11.63 -7.74
CA SER A 149 -32.44 12.52 -6.56
C SER A 149 -31.15 12.66 -5.73
N VAL A 150 -30.02 12.10 -6.17
CA VAL A 150 -28.69 12.29 -5.56
C VAL A 150 -27.92 13.35 -6.32
N THR A 151 -27.44 14.38 -5.62
CA THR A 151 -26.53 15.38 -6.18
C THR A 151 -25.09 14.86 -6.19
N TYR A 152 -24.49 14.85 -7.37
CA TYR A 152 -23.10 14.49 -7.61
C TYR A 152 -22.28 15.71 -7.99
N VAL A 153 -21.09 15.84 -7.41
CA VAL A 153 -20.14 16.94 -7.68
C VAL A 153 -18.91 16.44 -8.44
N PRO A 154 -18.36 17.23 -9.39
CA PRO A 154 -17.14 16.87 -10.10
C PRO A 154 -15.96 16.90 -9.13
N VAL A 155 -15.37 15.72 -8.88
CA VAL A 155 -14.51 15.53 -7.69
C VAL A 155 -13.24 16.37 -7.71
N ARG A 156 -12.66 16.59 -8.89
CA ARG A 156 -11.45 17.40 -9.04
C ARG A 156 -11.71 18.87 -8.72
N ALA A 157 -12.75 19.46 -9.29
CA ALA A 157 -13.10 20.87 -9.04
C ALA A 157 -13.52 21.12 -7.57
N ALA A 158 -14.22 20.16 -6.94
CA ALA A 158 -14.49 20.21 -5.50
C ALA A 158 -13.19 20.11 -4.68
N GLY A 159 -12.30 19.19 -5.03
CA GLY A 159 -10.99 19.00 -4.38
C GLY A 159 -10.09 20.22 -4.47
N GLU A 160 -9.98 20.84 -5.65
CA GLU A 160 -9.22 22.08 -5.89
C GLU A 160 -9.67 23.21 -4.97
N LEU A 161 -10.99 23.48 -4.89
CA LEU A 161 -11.54 24.52 -4.02
C LEU A 161 -11.39 24.22 -2.52
N LEU A 162 -11.41 22.94 -2.12
CA LEU A 162 -11.15 22.49 -0.75
C LEU A 162 -9.65 22.33 -0.43
N LYS A 163 -8.75 22.55 -1.39
CA LYS A 163 -7.30 22.24 -1.29
C LYS A 163 -7.04 20.79 -0.84
N LYS A 164 -7.72 19.82 -1.45
CA LYS A 164 -7.56 18.38 -1.22
C LYS A 164 -6.86 17.70 -2.39
N TYR A 165 -6.05 16.70 -2.07
CA TYR A 165 -5.41 15.85 -3.06
C TYR A 165 -6.40 14.79 -3.53
N VAL A 166 -6.67 14.77 -4.83
CA VAL A 166 -7.58 13.82 -5.47
C VAL A 166 -6.78 12.94 -6.43
N THR A 167 -6.78 11.63 -6.20
CA THR A 167 -6.11 10.64 -7.05
C THR A 167 -7.09 9.56 -7.53
N TRP A 168 -6.73 8.89 -8.62
CA TRP A 168 -7.54 7.84 -9.27
C TRP A 168 -6.68 6.60 -9.46
N ASP A 169 -7.20 5.45 -9.03
CA ASP A 169 -6.67 4.13 -9.35
C ASP A 169 -7.57 3.45 -10.38
N ALA A 170 -7.02 3.25 -11.58
CA ALA A 170 -7.73 2.64 -12.69
C ALA A 170 -7.86 1.12 -12.57
N VAL A 171 -6.92 0.45 -11.90
CA VAL A 171 -6.87 -1.01 -11.74
C VAL A 171 -8.01 -1.45 -10.83
N ILE A 172 -8.13 -0.79 -9.68
CA ILE A 172 -9.07 -1.18 -8.62
C ILE A 172 -10.33 -0.30 -8.58
N ARG A 173 -10.43 0.66 -9.51
CA ARG A 173 -11.52 1.63 -9.73
C ARG A 173 -11.84 2.44 -8.47
N ALA A 174 -10.86 3.16 -7.95
CA ALA A 174 -11.00 3.95 -6.73
C ALA A 174 -10.63 5.43 -6.90
N VAL A 175 -11.39 6.29 -6.22
CA VAL A 175 -11.10 7.70 -6.02
C VAL A 175 -10.64 7.89 -4.59
N TYR A 176 -9.49 8.53 -4.38
CA TYR A 176 -9.02 8.92 -3.05
C TYR A 176 -9.06 10.44 -2.91
N ILE A 177 -9.58 10.93 -1.78
CA ILE A 177 -9.58 12.35 -1.41
C ILE A 177 -8.89 12.48 -0.04
N ASN A 178 -7.77 13.20 0.03
CA ASN A 178 -6.97 13.31 1.24
C ASN A 178 -6.48 14.75 1.51
N ASN A 179 -6.12 15.02 2.78
CA ASN A 179 -5.45 16.26 3.19
C ASN A 179 -4.01 16.39 2.64
N GLN A 180 -3.40 15.28 2.26
CA GLN A 180 -2.01 15.14 1.86
C GLN A 180 -1.91 14.26 0.60
N SER A 181 -0.83 14.42 -0.18
CA SER A 181 -0.53 13.52 -1.30
C SER A 181 0.05 12.18 -0.81
N HIS A 182 -0.02 11.17 -1.66
CA HIS A 182 0.58 9.86 -1.45
C HIS A 182 1.12 9.31 -2.78
N SER A 183 2.05 8.36 -2.69
CA SER A 183 2.71 7.69 -3.81
C SER A 183 2.42 6.18 -3.87
N LYS A 184 1.96 5.59 -2.76
CA LYS A 184 1.56 4.18 -2.63
C LYS A 184 0.26 4.09 -1.83
N VAL A 185 -0.42 2.95 -1.97
CA VAL A 185 -1.63 2.60 -1.21
C VAL A 185 -1.46 1.19 -0.65
N ILE A 186 -1.87 0.98 0.61
CA ILE A 186 -2.02 -0.36 1.21
C ILE A 186 -3.44 -0.53 1.74
N TYR A 187 -3.96 -1.76 1.62
CA TYR A 187 -5.32 -2.14 2.04
C TYR A 187 -5.21 -2.95 3.33
N PHE A 188 -5.33 -2.28 4.47
CA PHE A 188 -5.25 -2.90 5.78
C PHE A 188 -6.44 -3.86 5.98
N PRO A 189 -6.20 -5.16 6.26
CA PRO A 189 -7.24 -6.18 6.18
C PRO A 189 -8.10 -6.18 7.45
N ALA A 190 -9.16 -5.37 7.45
CA ALA A 190 -9.92 -5.02 8.64
C ALA A 190 -10.50 -6.23 9.38
N ALA A 191 -10.88 -7.27 8.64
CA ALA A 191 -11.46 -8.50 9.19
C ALA A 191 -10.42 -9.39 9.91
N ARG A 192 -9.12 -9.24 9.64
CA ARG A 192 -8.04 -10.02 10.27
C ARG A 192 -7.58 -9.40 11.59
N TYR A 193 -7.61 -8.07 11.69
CA TYR A 193 -7.10 -7.30 12.83
C TYR A 193 -8.18 -6.32 13.32
N PRO A 194 -9.34 -6.82 13.82
CA PRO A 194 -10.48 -5.99 14.13
C PRO A 194 -10.22 -4.97 15.26
N GLN A 195 -9.31 -5.25 16.19
CA GLN A 195 -9.00 -4.31 17.28
C GLN A 195 -8.06 -3.19 16.83
N THR A 196 -6.95 -3.49 16.16
CA THR A 196 -6.11 -2.45 15.52
C THR A 196 -6.94 -1.64 14.51
N THR A 197 -7.85 -2.27 13.77
CA THR A 197 -8.80 -1.55 12.89
C THR A 197 -9.65 -0.52 13.64
N ALA A 198 -10.19 -0.89 14.80
CA ALA A 198 -11.03 0.00 15.61
C ALA A 198 -10.22 1.19 16.14
N HIS A 199 -8.97 0.97 16.54
CA HIS A 199 -8.04 2.03 16.91
C HIS A 199 -7.75 2.98 15.74
N ILE A 200 -7.25 2.46 14.60
CA ILE A 200 -6.93 3.29 13.42
C ILE A 200 -8.13 4.12 12.95
N LYS A 201 -9.34 3.52 12.89
CA LYS A 201 -10.57 4.27 12.55
C LYS A 201 -10.89 5.38 13.54
N THR A 202 -10.66 5.15 14.83
CA THR A 202 -10.90 6.14 15.89
C THR A 202 -9.92 7.30 15.78
N ALA A 203 -8.63 7.00 15.58
CA ALA A 203 -7.57 7.99 15.39
C ALA A 203 -7.81 8.85 14.12
N MET A 204 -8.02 8.22 12.96
CA MET A 204 -8.43 8.93 11.73
C MET A 204 -9.72 9.77 11.94
N GLY A 205 -10.65 9.26 12.75
CA GLY A 205 -11.88 9.95 13.16
C GLY A 205 -11.63 11.20 14.01
N ARG A 206 -10.58 11.22 14.84
CA ARG A 206 -10.13 12.38 15.63
C ARG A 206 -9.39 13.40 14.77
N GLY A 207 -8.63 12.94 13.79
CA GLY A 207 -7.97 13.81 12.80
C GLY A 207 -6.67 13.23 12.23
N GLU A 208 -6.22 12.09 12.75
CA GLU A 208 -4.91 11.54 12.42
C GLU A 208 -4.74 11.21 10.94
N SER A 209 -3.50 11.35 10.48
CA SER A 209 -3.17 11.16 9.08
C SER A 209 -3.35 9.70 8.68
N PRO A 210 -4.15 9.40 7.64
CA PRO A 210 -4.18 8.07 7.03
C PRO A 210 -2.94 7.81 6.16
N ILE A 211 -2.03 8.78 6.05
CA ILE A 211 -0.81 8.69 5.25
C ILE A 211 0.38 8.55 6.19
N CYS A 212 1.16 7.50 5.96
CA CYS A 212 2.45 7.25 6.57
C CYS A 212 3.54 7.65 5.57
N THR A 213 4.28 8.71 5.85
CA THR A 213 5.55 9.03 5.21
C THR A 213 6.62 8.22 5.93
N ILE A 214 7.09 7.13 5.32
CA ILE A 214 7.96 6.17 6.00
C ILE A 214 9.24 6.85 6.49
N ASP A 215 9.49 6.79 7.79
CA ASP A 215 10.72 7.20 8.45
C ASP A 215 11.09 6.12 9.46
N ARG A 216 12.04 5.26 9.08
CA ARG A 216 12.50 4.18 9.95
C ARG A 216 13.56 4.64 10.95
N GLY A 217 14.25 5.75 10.65
CA GLY A 217 15.26 6.34 11.53
C GLY A 217 14.64 7.00 12.76
N GLY A 218 13.49 7.65 12.61
CA GLY A 218 12.74 8.27 13.71
C GLY A 218 11.98 7.30 14.62
N ALA A 219 11.89 6.00 14.28
CA ALA A 219 10.91 5.09 14.85
C ALA A 219 11.04 4.84 16.37
N ASP A 220 12.25 4.82 16.93
CA ASP A 220 12.43 4.61 18.38
C ASP A 220 12.13 5.90 19.17
N HIS A 221 12.51 7.06 18.65
CA HIS A 221 12.18 8.36 19.24
C HIS A 221 10.67 8.61 19.22
N ASN A 222 10.02 8.36 18.08
CA ASN A 222 8.56 8.50 17.95
C ASN A 222 7.81 7.61 18.95
N ARG A 223 8.32 6.40 19.23
CA ARG A 223 7.77 5.50 20.24
C ARG A 223 7.99 5.97 21.68
N GLU A 224 9.13 6.60 21.95
CA GLU A 224 9.41 7.20 23.26
C GLU A 224 8.42 8.34 23.55
N GLU A 225 8.19 9.22 22.57
CA GLU A 225 7.24 10.33 22.70
C GLU A 225 5.78 9.86 22.83
N SER A 226 5.32 8.97 21.94
CA SER A 226 3.92 8.52 21.88
C SER A 226 3.50 7.73 23.13
N LEU A 227 4.40 6.90 23.67
CA LEU A 227 4.10 5.99 24.78
C LEU A 227 4.48 6.56 26.16
N SER A 228 4.96 7.80 26.22
CA SER A 228 5.36 8.47 27.45
C SER A 228 4.20 8.57 28.47
N GLY A 229 4.45 8.13 29.70
CA GLY A 229 3.45 8.11 30.78
C GLY A 229 2.35 7.04 30.64
N ILE A 230 2.29 6.27 29.56
CA ILE A 230 1.28 5.22 29.35
C ILE A 230 1.85 3.88 29.87
N PRO A 231 1.32 3.29 30.95
CA PRO A 231 1.88 2.04 31.49
C PRO A 231 1.69 0.84 30.54
N THR A 232 2.44 -0.24 30.76
CA THR A 232 2.18 -1.54 30.11
C THR A 232 0.95 -2.21 30.72
N LYS A 233 0.29 -3.11 29.97
CA LYS A 233 -0.89 -3.84 30.43
C LYS A 233 -0.86 -5.29 29.94
N ASP A 234 -0.92 -6.23 30.88
CA ASP A 234 -0.80 -7.67 30.57
C ASP A 234 -1.84 -8.14 29.54
N GLY A 235 -1.36 -8.83 28.49
CA GLY A 235 -2.17 -9.31 27.37
C GLY A 235 -2.54 -8.26 26.32
N TYR A 236 -2.07 -7.02 26.47
CA TYR A 236 -2.26 -5.93 25.52
C TYR A 236 -0.92 -5.30 25.15
N ASP A 237 -0.80 -4.92 23.88
CA ASP A 237 0.24 -4.01 23.44
C ASP A 237 -0.35 -2.59 23.34
N ARG A 238 0.50 -1.57 23.45
CA ARG A 238 0.13 -0.18 23.17
C ARG A 238 0.28 0.04 21.66
N ASP A 239 -0.83 0.05 20.95
CA ASP A 239 -0.86 0.35 19.51
C ASP A 239 -0.79 1.87 19.29
N GLU A 240 -0.18 2.30 18.19
CA GLU A 240 0.21 3.69 17.92
C GLU A 240 -0.34 4.12 16.55
N PHE A 241 -1.17 5.17 16.50
CA PHE A 241 -1.62 5.74 15.23
C PHE A 241 -1.61 7.28 15.22
N PRO A 242 -0.80 7.94 14.36
CA PRO A 242 0.06 7.34 13.32
C PRO A 242 1.22 6.52 13.90
N MET A 243 1.66 5.51 13.16
CA MET A 243 2.63 4.53 13.64
C MET A 243 4.02 5.16 13.79
N ALA A 244 4.80 4.72 14.77
CA ALA A 244 6.14 5.26 15.04
C ALA A 244 7.09 5.28 13.82
N MET A 245 6.96 4.32 12.89
CA MET A 245 7.75 4.25 11.65
C MET A 245 7.33 5.24 10.55
N CYS A 246 6.51 6.22 10.89
CA CYS A 246 6.01 7.27 10.01
C CYS A 246 6.45 8.63 10.57
N ALA A 247 6.79 9.59 9.71
CA ALA A 247 7.09 10.96 10.12
C ALA A 247 5.87 11.71 10.70
N GLU A 248 4.66 11.15 10.54
CA GLU A 248 3.43 11.59 11.19
C GLU A 248 3.19 10.98 12.59
N GLY A 249 4.04 10.04 13.04
CA GLY A 249 4.00 9.47 14.39
C GLY A 249 4.70 10.37 15.42
N GLY A 250 4.93 9.85 16.62
CA GLY A 250 5.59 10.60 17.70
C GLY A 250 4.62 11.33 18.62
N ALA A 251 5.03 12.49 19.13
CA ALA A 251 4.22 13.31 20.03
C ALA A 251 2.83 13.61 19.46
N GLY A 252 1.80 13.17 20.18
CA GLY A 252 0.40 13.41 19.84
C GLY A 252 -0.31 12.28 19.08
N ALA A 253 0.39 11.20 18.71
CA ALA A 253 -0.24 10.01 18.16
C ALA A 253 -1.33 9.45 19.10
N ASP A 254 -2.43 8.94 18.55
CA ASP A 254 -3.45 8.21 19.30
C ASP A 254 -2.85 6.88 19.77
N VAL A 255 -3.07 6.53 21.04
CA VAL A 255 -2.57 5.28 21.63
C VAL A 255 -3.71 4.51 22.28
N ALA A 256 -3.83 3.23 21.95
CA ALA A 256 -4.84 2.34 22.50
C ALA A 256 -4.24 1.00 22.93
N TYR A 257 -4.80 0.41 23.99
CA TYR A 257 -4.51 -0.97 24.34
C TYR A 257 -5.22 -1.93 23.38
N VAL A 258 -4.46 -2.62 22.55
CA VAL A 258 -4.95 -3.64 21.61
C VAL A 258 -4.44 -5.01 22.09
N LYS A 259 -5.25 -6.07 22.00
CA LYS A 259 -4.80 -7.43 22.37
C LYS A 259 -3.52 -7.78 21.59
N SER A 260 -2.49 -8.25 22.30
CA SER A 260 -1.16 -8.45 21.70
C SER A 260 -1.15 -9.34 20.46
N SER A 261 -2.07 -10.31 20.33
CA SER A 261 -2.19 -11.15 19.13
C SER A 261 -2.76 -10.42 17.91
N ASP A 262 -3.74 -9.53 18.10
CA ASP A 262 -4.30 -8.67 17.04
C ASP A 262 -3.21 -7.67 16.59
N ASN A 263 -2.58 -7.00 17.56
CA ASN A 263 -1.59 -5.96 17.31
C ASN A 263 -0.31 -6.46 16.63
N ARG A 264 0.27 -7.57 17.10
CA ARG A 264 1.50 -8.13 16.51
C ARG A 264 1.25 -8.70 15.12
N GLY A 265 0.08 -9.30 14.92
CA GLY A 265 -0.37 -9.73 13.59
C GLY A 265 -0.50 -8.54 12.63
N ALA A 266 -1.11 -7.45 13.07
CA ALA A 266 -1.23 -6.21 12.31
C ALA A 266 0.14 -5.59 12.00
N GLY A 267 1.02 -5.45 12.99
CA GLY A 267 2.36 -4.90 12.86
C GLY A 267 3.24 -5.72 11.89
N SER A 268 3.22 -7.05 11.99
CA SER A 268 3.90 -7.93 11.04
C SER A 268 3.35 -7.76 9.61
N TRP A 269 2.01 -7.69 9.46
CA TRP A 269 1.40 -7.47 8.14
C TRP A 269 1.80 -6.12 7.53
N VAL A 270 1.78 -5.03 8.31
CA VAL A 270 2.18 -3.69 7.85
C VAL A 270 3.67 -3.67 7.52
N GLY A 271 4.54 -4.19 8.40
CA GLY A 271 5.99 -4.21 8.20
C GLY A 271 6.38 -4.94 6.92
N ASN A 272 5.86 -6.17 6.73
CA ASN A 272 6.05 -6.95 5.50
C ASN A 272 5.57 -6.19 4.26
N ARG A 273 4.42 -5.49 4.33
CA ARG A 273 3.91 -4.73 3.19
C ARG A 273 4.75 -3.49 2.88
N MET A 274 5.29 -2.83 3.91
CA MET A 274 6.07 -1.61 3.79
C MET A 274 7.56 -1.86 3.49
N GLN A 275 8.12 -3.05 3.71
CA GLN A 275 9.57 -3.31 3.51
C GLN A 275 10.07 -2.95 2.11
N SER A 276 9.22 -3.12 1.08
CA SER A 276 9.55 -2.84 -0.32
C SER A 276 9.56 -1.35 -0.67
N PHE A 277 9.17 -0.48 0.26
CA PHE A 277 9.09 0.97 0.07
C PHE A 277 10.25 1.66 0.81
N PRO A 278 11.05 2.51 0.12
CA PRO A 278 12.11 3.27 0.75
C PRO A 278 11.55 4.35 1.68
N ASP A 279 12.37 4.82 2.62
CA ASP A 279 12.06 5.96 3.47
C ASP A 279 11.73 7.22 2.61
N GLY A 280 10.87 8.08 3.14
CA GLY A 280 10.22 9.16 2.40
C GLY A 280 9.06 8.72 1.50
N THR A 281 8.80 7.41 1.31
CA THR A 281 7.61 6.96 0.57
C THR A 281 6.34 7.31 1.35
N ARG A 282 5.41 8.00 0.67
CA ARG A 282 4.12 8.39 1.25
C ARG A 282 3.08 7.31 0.95
N VAL A 283 2.71 6.53 1.95
CA VAL A 283 1.80 5.39 1.86
C VAL A 283 0.44 5.76 2.44
N LEU A 284 -0.60 5.78 1.61
CA LEU A 284 -1.98 5.88 2.09
C LEU A 284 -2.44 4.52 2.63
N ILE A 285 -2.88 4.50 3.88
CA ILE A 285 -3.48 3.37 4.56
C ILE A 285 -5.00 3.44 4.33
N ILE A 286 -5.52 2.45 3.62
CA ILE A 286 -6.96 2.25 3.42
C ILE A 286 -7.42 1.13 4.33
N ILE A 287 -8.49 1.37 5.08
CA ILE A 287 -9.12 0.29 5.85
C ILE A 287 -10.04 -0.52 4.91
N ASP A 288 -9.61 -1.74 4.56
CA ASP A 288 -10.37 -2.62 3.68
C ASP A 288 -11.28 -3.55 4.48
N THR A 289 -12.57 -3.20 4.49
CA THR A 289 -13.63 -3.99 5.13
C THR A 289 -14.12 -5.17 4.28
N ASN A 290 -13.62 -5.32 3.04
CA ASN A 290 -14.10 -6.34 2.10
C ASN A 290 -13.35 -7.68 2.23
N THR A 291 -12.19 -7.71 2.91
CA THR A 291 -11.36 -8.92 3.09
C THR A 291 -11.92 -9.93 4.12
N GLY A 292 -13.21 -9.85 4.45
CA GLY A 292 -13.91 -10.79 5.34
C GLY A 292 -14.34 -12.09 4.65
N SER A 293 -14.10 -12.24 3.34
CA SER A 293 -14.34 -13.48 2.61
C SER A 293 -13.22 -13.73 1.59
N ALA A 294 -12.83 -15.00 1.47
CA ALA A 294 -11.74 -15.54 0.66
C ALA A 294 -10.29 -15.17 1.07
N ALA A 295 -9.50 -16.22 1.31
CA ALA A 295 -8.05 -16.21 1.10
C ALA A 295 -7.74 -15.77 -0.35
N PRO A 296 -6.53 -15.23 -0.64
CA PRO A 296 -6.21 -14.74 -1.98
C PRO A 296 -6.44 -15.82 -3.04
N ALA A 297 -7.39 -15.55 -3.95
CA ALA A 297 -7.67 -16.44 -5.06
C ALA A 297 -6.41 -16.59 -5.91
N LYS A 298 -5.96 -17.84 -6.07
CA LYS A 298 -4.88 -18.21 -6.99
C LYS A 298 -5.20 -17.62 -8.38
N PRO A 299 -4.26 -16.97 -9.08
CA PRO A 299 -4.57 -16.26 -10.32
C PRO A 299 -5.33 -17.13 -11.32
N ILE A 300 -6.51 -16.67 -11.72
CA ILE A 300 -7.23 -17.24 -12.86
C ILE A 300 -6.39 -16.91 -14.10
N ALA A 301 -5.93 -17.95 -14.80
CA ALA A 301 -5.16 -17.78 -16.03
C ALA A 301 -6.00 -17.00 -17.06
N ASN A 302 -5.43 -15.92 -17.62
CA ASN A 302 -6.08 -15.17 -18.69
C ASN A 302 -6.31 -16.06 -19.93
N PRO A 303 -7.35 -15.79 -20.75
CA PRO A 303 -7.62 -16.57 -21.94
C PRO A 303 -6.46 -16.45 -22.95
N THR A 304 -5.71 -17.52 -23.15
CA THR A 304 -4.69 -17.56 -24.21
C THR A 304 -5.34 -17.65 -25.58
N THR A 305 -4.94 -16.76 -26.48
CA THR A 305 -5.15 -16.94 -27.92
C THR A 305 -4.49 -18.25 -28.39
N PRO A 306 -5.04 -18.94 -29.41
CA PRO A 306 -4.61 -20.31 -29.69
C PRO A 306 -3.19 -20.37 -30.26
N LYS A 307 -2.31 -21.13 -29.60
CA LYS A 307 -1.06 -21.62 -30.19
C LYS A 307 -1.17 -23.15 -30.39
N PRO A 308 -0.59 -23.75 -31.45
CA PRO A 308 -0.91 -25.13 -31.87
C PRO A 308 -0.63 -26.21 -30.82
N PRO A 309 -1.33 -27.36 -30.90
CA PRO A 309 -1.41 -28.33 -29.81
C PRO A 309 -0.17 -29.22 -29.69
N THR A 310 0.27 -29.44 -28.45
CA THR A 310 1.11 -30.58 -28.07
C THR A 310 0.54 -31.29 -26.85
N THR A 311 0.53 -32.62 -26.89
CA THR A 311 -0.22 -33.52 -26.01
C THR A 311 0.43 -33.73 -24.63
N PRO A 312 -0.34 -34.05 -23.57
CA PRO A 312 0.16 -34.08 -22.18
C PRO A 312 0.58 -35.48 -21.67
N LYS A 313 1.48 -35.52 -20.68
CA LYS A 313 1.74 -36.69 -19.80
C LYS A 313 2.24 -36.23 -18.39
N PRO A 314 2.29 -37.09 -17.35
CA PRO A 314 1.67 -36.77 -16.05
C PRO A 314 2.64 -36.58 -14.87
N VAL A 315 2.09 -36.16 -13.72
CA VAL A 315 2.78 -35.76 -12.48
C VAL A 315 2.88 -36.91 -11.46
N THR A 316 3.93 -36.94 -10.62
CA THR A 316 4.13 -37.89 -9.52
C THR A 316 4.33 -37.24 -8.13
N LYS A 317 4.28 -38.06 -7.07
CA LYS A 317 3.97 -37.76 -5.65
C LYS A 317 5.21 -37.32 -4.79
N PRO A 318 5.06 -36.64 -3.63
CA PRO A 318 6.19 -36.08 -2.85
C PRO A 318 7.05 -37.09 -2.09
N SER A 319 8.28 -36.68 -1.72
CA SER A 319 9.28 -37.45 -0.98
C SER A 319 9.41 -37.08 0.51
N ASN A 320 9.82 -38.04 1.34
CA ASN A 320 10.03 -37.87 2.80
C ASN A 320 11.33 -37.11 3.10
N VAL A 321 11.26 -35.79 3.22
CA VAL A 321 12.33 -34.94 3.79
C VAL A 321 12.02 -34.66 5.27
N TYR A 322 13.04 -34.59 6.12
CA TYR A 322 12.93 -34.28 7.55
C TYR A 322 14.04 -33.32 8.00
N TYR A 323 13.71 -32.35 8.85
CA TYR A 323 14.67 -31.42 9.47
C TYR A 323 14.58 -31.46 10.99
N LYS A 324 15.75 -31.43 11.65
CA LYS A 324 15.86 -31.52 13.12
C LYS A 324 15.34 -30.27 13.85
N ASN A 325 15.56 -29.08 13.29
CA ASN A 325 15.15 -27.79 13.85
C ASN A 325 15.22 -26.69 12.77
N CYS A 326 14.72 -25.49 13.09
CA CYS A 326 14.70 -24.37 12.16
C CYS A 326 16.08 -23.82 11.77
N SER A 327 17.12 -24.02 12.57
CA SER A 327 18.49 -23.68 12.16
C SER A 327 18.97 -24.55 11.01
N ALA A 328 18.64 -25.85 11.01
CA ALA A 328 18.90 -26.75 9.88
C ALA A 328 18.08 -26.38 8.63
N VAL A 329 16.83 -25.94 8.80
CA VAL A 329 15.98 -25.45 7.70
C VAL A 329 16.55 -24.18 7.06
N ARG A 330 17.02 -23.22 7.87
CA ARG A 330 17.69 -22.00 7.38
C ARG A 330 19.04 -22.29 6.73
N ALA A 331 19.87 -23.14 7.33
CA ALA A 331 21.15 -23.56 6.75
C ALA A 331 20.98 -24.31 5.41
N ALA A 332 19.88 -25.06 5.24
CA ALA A 332 19.52 -25.69 3.97
C ALA A 332 18.89 -24.71 2.94
N GLY A 333 18.70 -23.44 3.29
CA GLY A 333 18.03 -22.44 2.44
C GLY A 333 16.56 -22.78 2.15
N LYS A 334 15.87 -23.45 3.08
CA LYS A 334 14.46 -23.89 2.93
C LYS A 334 13.49 -23.21 3.88
N ALA A 335 13.94 -22.20 4.63
CA ALA A 335 13.08 -21.41 5.49
C ALA A 335 12.43 -20.26 4.70
N PRO A 336 11.14 -19.95 4.92
CA PRO A 336 10.18 -20.73 5.69
C PRO A 336 9.65 -21.96 4.92
N LEU A 337 9.25 -23.00 5.65
CA LEU A 337 8.62 -24.22 5.12
C LEU A 337 7.09 -24.12 5.21
N LEU A 338 6.37 -24.30 4.11
CA LEU A 338 4.90 -24.24 4.10
C LEU A 338 4.26 -25.62 4.33
N ARG A 339 3.07 -25.63 4.95
CA ARG A 339 2.29 -26.85 5.21
C ARG A 339 2.09 -27.69 3.94
N GLY A 340 2.58 -28.94 3.99
CA GLY A 340 2.56 -29.87 2.85
C GLY A 340 3.82 -29.88 1.99
N GLN A 341 4.79 -28.98 2.22
CA GLN A 341 6.12 -29.09 1.61
C GLN A 341 6.95 -30.20 2.28
N PRO A 342 7.83 -30.91 1.53
CA PRO A 342 8.76 -31.86 2.11
C PRO A 342 9.64 -31.23 3.21
N GLY A 343 9.64 -31.84 4.39
CA GLY A 343 10.35 -31.33 5.58
C GLY A 343 9.52 -30.43 6.49
N TYR A 344 8.34 -29.97 6.06
CA TYR A 344 7.40 -29.31 6.97
C TYR A 344 6.95 -30.30 8.08
N SER A 345 6.90 -29.82 9.31
CA SER A 345 6.34 -30.52 10.45
C SER A 345 5.74 -29.49 11.41
N THR A 346 4.63 -29.83 12.08
CA THR A 346 4.07 -28.99 13.16
C THR A 346 5.05 -28.76 14.31
N LYS A 347 6.10 -29.58 14.45
CA LYS A 347 7.19 -29.34 15.43
C LYS A 347 8.14 -28.20 15.05
N LEU A 348 8.06 -27.71 13.81
CA LEU A 348 8.86 -26.61 13.26
C LEU A 348 8.01 -25.34 13.04
N ASP A 349 6.68 -25.48 13.13
CA ASP A 349 5.63 -24.46 13.00
C ASP A 349 5.13 -24.13 14.41
N ARG A 350 5.74 -23.11 15.03
CA ARG A 350 5.63 -22.87 16.48
C ARG A 350 4.23 -22.40 16.88
N ASP A 351 3.60 -21.58 16.06
CA ASP A 351 2.29 -20.97 16.25
C ASP A 351 1.16 -21.69 15.47
N HIS A 352 1.52 -22.70 14.66
CA HIS A 352 0.62 -23.62 13.94
C HIS A 352 -0.17 -22.96 12.80
N ASP A 353 0.31 -21.84 12.25
CA ASP A 353 -0.34 -21.09 11.18
C ASP A 353 -0.23 -21.79 9.80
N GLY A 354 0.77 -22.66 9.64
CA GLY A 354 1.11 -23.33 8.38
C GLY A 354 2.49 -22.98 7.81
N VAL A 355 3.28 -22.16 8.51
CA VAL A 355 4.57 -21.61 8.09
C VAL A 355 5.64 -21.96 9.14
N ALA A 356 6.30 -23.10 8.93
CA ALA A 356 7.41 -23.51 9.79
C ALA A 356 8.66 -22.65 9.54
N CYS A 357 9.33 -22.27 10.64
CA CYS A 357 10.63 -21.62 10.63
C CYS A 357 10.72 -20.24 9.95
N GLU A 358 9.68 -19.41 10.09
CA GLU A 358 9.77 -17.94 9.92
C GLU A 358 10.94 -17.34 10.71
#